data_AF-A0A5J4W7W0-F1
#
_entry.id   AF-A0A5J4W7W0-F1
#
_cell.length_a   1.000
_cell.length_b   1.000
_cell.length_c   1.000
_cell.angle_alpha   90.00
_cell.angle_beta   90.00
_cell.angle_gamma   90.00
#
_symmetry.space_group_name_H-M   'P 1'
#
loop_
_entity.id
_entity.type
_entity.pdbx_description
1 polymer ?
#
loop_
_entity_poly.entity_id
_entity_poly.type
_entity_poly.pdbx_seq_one_letter_code
_entity_poly.pdbx_strand_id
1 'polypeptide(L)'
;MSKNSIKPEPSEPGLFVNFETPKFTTKTPVTTAIEQPEMGDEIGKFLQAELQPTLQDIERQLSPRQAISDRTQILNAKVFGAMTGVQANEIDFWATNILDEQNGEARRREIQCTSLLPVTSVPVPDEVLDAKRSPINMILQSEQALALYNFRIGE
;
A
#
# COMPACT_ATOMS: atom_id res chain seq x y z
N MET A 1 13.66 -13.82 -40.12
CA MET A 1 14.69 -14.39 -41.01
C MET A 1 15.85 -14.81 -40.11
N SER A 2 16.41 -16.03 -40.03
CA SER A 2 16.43 -17.24 -40.86
C SER A 2 16.73 -18.42 -39.91
N LYS A 3 15.92 -19.48 -39.88
CA LYS A 3 16.25 -20.87 -40.32
C LYS A 3 17.76 -21.18 -40.40
N ASN A 4 18.20 -22.23 -39.71
CA ASN A 4 19.15 -23.21 -40.26
C ASN A 4 18.92 -24.60 -39.66
N SER A 5 18.79 -25.54 -40.58
CA SER A 5 18.45 -26.95 -40.45
C SER A 5 19.75 -27.76 -40.41
N ILE A 6 19.88 -28.71 -39.48
CA ILE A 6 20.95 -29.72 -39.51
C ILE A 6 20.28 -31.09 -39.47
N LYS A 7 20.47 -31.84 -40.56
CA LYS A 7 20.02 -33.22 -40.72
C LYS A 7 21.21 -34.12 -40.37
N PRO A 8 21.08 -35.16 -39.53
CA PRO A 8 22.15 -36.14 -39.37
C PRO A 8 22.11 -37.18 -40.51
N GLU A 9 23.32 -37.60 -40.90
CA GLU A 9 23.66 -38.63 -41.91
C GLU A 9 23.13 -40.04 -41.58
N PRO A 10 23.08 -40.95 -42.57
CA PRO A 10 22.62 -42.32 -42.39
C PRO A 10 23.75 -43.21 -41.85
N SER A 11 23.49 -43.95 -40.76
CA SER A 11 24.44 -44.92 -40.22
C SER A 11 24.31 -46.27 -40.94
N GLU A 12 25.43 -46.80 -41.41
CA GLU A 12 25.54 -48.02 -42.22
C GLU A 12 25.14 -49.33 -41.49
N PRO A 13 24.80 -50.39 -42.24
CA PRO A 13 24.20 -51.61 -41.72
C PRO A 13 25.21 -52.75 -41.50
N GLY A 14 25.05 -53.49 -40.40
CA GLY A 14 25.30 -54.94 -40.41
C GLY A 14 26.07 -55.53 -39.22
N LEU A 15 25.36 -56.36 -38.42
CA LEU A 15 25.80 -57.71 -38.07
C LEU A 15 24.60 -58.49 -37.50
N PHE A 16 23.71 -58.99 -38.36
CA PHE A 16 22.66 -59.92 -37.93
C PHE A 16 23.20 -61.35 -38.03
N VAL A 17 23.25 -62.03 -36.88
CA VAL A 17 23.66 -63.43 -36.73
C VAL A 17 22.62 -64.34 -37.38
N ASN A 18 23.06 -65.19 -38.31
CA ASN A 18 22.23 -66.16 -39.03
C ASN A 18 21.70 -67.25 -38.07
N PHE A 19 20.40 -67.29 -37.84
CA PHE A 19 19.73 -68.50 -37.33
C PHE A 19 19.24 -69.32 -38.51
N GLU A 20 19.69 -70.57 -38.62
CA GLU A 20 19.26 -71.50 -39.65
C GLU A 20 17.74 -71.71 -39.62
N THR A 21 17.11 -71.58 -40.78
CA THR A 21 15.66 -71.69 -40.94
C THR A 21 15.24 -73.17 -40.93
N PRO A 22 14.38 -73.63 -40.01
CA PRO A 22 13.83 -74.97 -40.07
C PRO A 22 12.88 -75.07 -41.26
N LYS A 23 13.13 -76.00 -42.19
CA LYS A 23 12.26 -76.27 -43.33
C LYS A 23 10.92 -76.85 -42.86
N PHE A 24 9.92 -75.98 -42.71
CA PHE A 24 8.52 -76.42 -42.61
C PHE A 24 7.83 -76.28 -43.97
N THR A 25 7.32 -77.40 -44.44
CA THR A 25 6.61 -77.57 -45.71
C THR A 25 5.45 -76.58 -45.83
N THR A 26 5.44 -75.80 -46.91
CA THR A 26 4.42 -74.80 -47.25
C THR A 26 3.02 -75.44 -47.22
N LYS A 27 2.22 -75.12 -46.20
CA LYS A 27 0.76 -75.26 -46.24
C LYS A 27 0.19 -73.88 -46.53
N THR A 28 -0.57 -73.76 -47.62
CA THR A 28 -1.23 -72.53 -48.06
C THR A 28 -1.96 -71.86 -46.89
N PRO A 29 -1.62 -70.62 -46.51
CA PRO A 29 -2.34 -69.93 -45.47
C PRO A 29 -3.70 -69.51 -46.03
N VAL A 30 -4.77 -69.97 -45.40
CA VAL A 30 -6.10 -69.40 -45.62
C VAL A 30 -6.08 -68.02 -44.97
N THR A 31 -6.08 -66.98 -45.80
CA THR A 31 -6.18 -65.58 -45.38
C THR A 31 -7.59 -65.32 -44.87
N THR A 32 -7.80 -65.38 -43.56
CA THR A 32 -8.96 -64.77 -42.93
C THR A 32 -8.65 -63.28 -42.77
N ALA A 33 -9.29 -62.43 -43.55
CA ALA A 33 -9.25 -60.98 -43.34
C ALA A 33 -10.02 -60.68 -42.04
N ILE A 34 -9.28 -60.43 -40.97
CA ILE A 34 -9.83 -59.74 -39.79
C ILE A 34 -9.53 -58.26 -40.04
N GLU A 35 -10.54 -57.51 -40.44
CA GLU A 35 -10.47 -56.05 -40.51
C GLU A 35 -10.19 -55.54 -39.09
N GLN A 36 -8.96 -55.12 -38.80
CA GLN A 36 -8.71 -54.32 -37.61
C GLN A 36 -9.42 -52.97 -37.83
N PRO A 37 -10.40 -52.59 -37.00
CA PRO A 37 -10.98 -51.26 -37.08
C PRO A 37 -9.87 -50.24 -36.87
N GLU A 38 -9.91 -49.17 -37.66
CA GLU A 38 -8.91 -48.10 -37.64
C GLU A 38 -8.85 -47.52 -36.21
N MET A 39 -7.79 -47.82 -35.45
CA MET A 39 -7.69 -47.53 -34.01
C MET A 39 -7.97 -46.06 -33.64
N GLY A 40 -7.78 -45.13 -34.58
CA GLY A 40 -8.15 -43.72 -34.42
C GLY A 40 -9.66 -43.47 -34.29
N ASP A 41 -10.49 -44.29 -34.92
CA ASP A 41 -11.96 -44.18 -34.90
C ASP A 41 -12.54 -44.64 -33.55
N GLU A 42 -11.96 -45.66 -32.91
CA GLU A 42 -12.37 -46.09 -31.56
C GLU A 42 -11.97 -45.09 -30.48
N ILE A 43 -10.78 -44.50 -30.58
CA ILE A 43 -10.32 -43.46 -29.64
C ILE A 43 -11.21 -42.21 -29.77
N GLY A 44 -11.54 -41.80 -31.02
CA GLY A 44 -12.47 -40.70 -31.26
C GLY A 44 -13.85 -40.94 -30.63
N LYS A 45 -14.40 -42.16 -30.78
CA LYS A 45 -15.67 -42.56 -30.17
C LYS A 45 -15.63 -42.54 -28.65
N PHE A 46 -14.54 -43.02 -28.03
CA PHE A 46 -14.37 -42.97 -26.57
C PHE A 46 -14.32 -41.53 -26.04
N LEU A 47 -13.54 -40.66 -26.68
CA LEU A 47 -13.48 -39.24 -26.32
C LEU A 47 -14.85 -38.57 -26.42
N GLN A 48 -15.65 -38.97 -27.41
CA GLN A 48 -16.97 -38.40 -27.63
C GLN A 48 -18.06 -38.97 -26.70
N ALA A 49 -18.02 -40.27 -26.40
CA ALA A 49 -19.04 -40.93 -25.59
C ALA A 49 -18.80 -40.73 -24.07
N GLU A 50 -17.53 -40.74 -23.63
CA GLU A 50 -17.18 -40.78 -22.21
C GLU A 50 -16.66 -39.43 -21.69
N LEU A 51 -15.73 -38.80 -22.44
CA LEU A 51 -15.02 -37.62 -21.97
C LEU A 51 -15.82 -36.32 -22.16
N GLN A 52 -16.43 -36.12 -23.34
CA GLN A 52 -17.24 -34.93 -23.66
C GLN A 52 -18.37 -34.65 -22.66
N PRO A 53 -19.22 -35.62 -22.27
CA PRO A 53 -20.29 -35.38 -21.29
C PRO A 53 -19.75 -34.99 -19.92
N THR A 54 -18.64 -35.60 -19.51
CA THR A 54 -17.98 -35.33 -18.22
C THR A 54 -17.45 -33.89 -18.16
N LEU A 55 -16.84 -33.40 -19.23
CA LEU A 55 -16.39 -32.01 -19.34
C LEU A 55 -17.58 -31.04 -19.25
N GLN A 56 -18.68 -31.36 -19.93
CA GLN A 56 -19.87 -30.51 -19.94
C GLN A 56 -20.54 -30.43 -18.56
N ASP A 57 -20.56 -31.54 -17.80
CA ASP A 57 -21.04 -31.52 -16.42
C ASP A 57 -20.13 -30.67 -15.51
N ILE A 58 -18.81 -30.79 -15.65
CA ILE A 58 -17.84 -29.97 -14.91
C ILE A 58 -18.06 -28.48 -15.22
N GLU A 59 -18.20 -28.09 -16.49
CA GLU A 59 -18.50 -26.71 -16.88
C GLU A 59 -19.81 -26.20 -16.25
N ARG A 60 -20.86 -27.04 -16.23
CA ARG A 60 -22.15 -26.71 -15.60
C ARG A 60 -22.02 -26.50 -14.10
N GLN A 61 -21.12 -27.23 -13.43
CA GLN A 61 -20.86 -27.08 -12.00
C GLN A 61 -19.96 -25.88 -11.67
N LEU A 62 -19.00 -25.56 -12.55
CA LEU A 62 -18.06 -24.45 -12.33
C LEU A 62 -18.70 -23.08 -12.53
N SER A 63 -19.59 -22.91 -13.51
CA SER A 63 -20.29 -21.64 -13.76
C SER A 63 -20.97 -21.03 -12.50
N PRO A 64 -21.83 -21.76 -11.76
CA PRO A 64 -22.46 -21.21 -10.57
C PRO A 64 -21.47 -20.98 -9.43
N ARG A 65 -20.40 -21.79 -9.30
CA ARG A 65 -19.35 -21.57 -8.30
C ARG A 65 -18.59 -20.27 -8.58
N GLN A 66 -18.29 -19.98 -9.84
CA GLN A 66 -17.66 -18.72 -10.23
C GLN A 66 -18.56 -17.53 -9.87
N ALA A 67 -19.86 -17.60 -10.21
CA ALA A 67 -20.80 -16.54 -9.87
C ALA A 67 -20.92 -16.30 -8.35
N ILE A 68 -20.84 -17.36 -7.54
CA ILE A 68 -20.80 -17.26 -6.07
C ILE A 68 -19.49 -16.61 -5.60
N SER A 69 -18.35 -16.97 -6.20
CA SER A 69 -17.04 -16.37 -5.90
C SER A 69 -17.04 -14.87 -6.18
N ASP A 70 -17.54 -14.47 -7.35
CA ASP A 70 -17.60 -13.06 -7.76
C ASP A 70 -18.50 -12.24 -6.80
N ARG A 71 -19.67 -12.79 -6.44
CA ARG A 71 -20.56 -12.17 -5.45
C ARG A 71 -19.90 -12.04 -4.08
N THR A 72 -19.13 -13.04 -3.68
CA THR A 72 -18.39 -13.03 -2.41
C THR A 72 -17.31 -11.96 -2.42
N GLN A 73 -16.57 -11.81 -3.52
CA GLN A 73 -15.59 -10.73 -3.67
C GLN A 73 -16.25 -9.34 -3.58
N ILE A 74 -17.39 -9.14 -4.25
CA ILE A 74 -18.15 -7.89 -4.18
C ILE A 74 -18.60 -7.60 -2.74
N LEU A 75 -19.10 -8.60 -2.03
CA LEU A 75 -19.53 -8.45 -0.64
C LEU A 75 -18.35 -8.10 0.26
N ASN A 76 -17.22 -8.77 0.12
CA ASN A 76 -16.00 -8.46 0.87
C ASN A 76 -15.51 -7.04 0.60
N ALA A 77 -15.55 -6.58 -0.67
CA ALA A 77 -15.19 -5.21 -1.01
C ALA A 77 -16.12 -4.18 -0.35
N LYS A 78 -17.44 -4.44 -0.32
CA LYS A 78 -18.42 -3.57 0.36
C LYS A 78 -18.20 -3.51 1.87
N VAL A 79 -18.00 -4.68 2.49
CA VAL A 79 -17.74 -4.78 3.94
C VAL A 79 -16.46 -4.04 4.29
N PHE A 80 -15.38 -4.25 3.52
CA PHE A 80 -14.12 -3.56 3.71
C PHE A 80 -14.29 -2.04 3.59
N GLY A 81 -14.97 -1.56 2.54
CA GLY A 81 -15.26 -0.14 2.38
C GLY A 81 -16.06 0.46 3.54
N ALA A 82 -17.06 -0.28 4.05
CA ALA A 82 -17.84 0.15 5.21
C ALA A 82 -16.98 0.21 6.50
N MET A 83 -16.13 -0.78 6.74
CA MET A 83 -15.21 -0.80 7.89
C MET A 83 -14.22 0.37 7.82
N THR A 84 -13.64 0.65 6.66
CA THR A 84 -12.76 1.81 6.46
C THR A 84 -13.50 3.12 6.71
N GLY A 85 -14.75 3.24 6.25
CA GLY A 85 -15.57 4.41 6.52
C GLY A 85 -15.87 4.61 8.01
N VAL A 86 -16.20 3.55 8.74
CA VAL A 86 -16.41 3.60 10.20
C VAL A 86 -15.13 4.03 10.91
N GLN A 87 -13.99 3.45 10.54
CA GLN A 87 -12.70 3.80 11.13
C GLN A 87 -12.31 5.25 10.85
N ALA A 88 -12.55 5.75 9.64
CA ALA A 88 -12.32 7.16 9.30
C ALA A 88 -13.20 8.09 10.15
N ASN A 89 -14.49 7.79 10.30
CA ASN A 89 -15.40 8.58 11.13
C ASN A 89 -14.99 8.57 12.61
N GLU A 90 -14.49 7.43 13.12
CA GLU A 90 -13.99 7.33 14.48
C GLU A 90 -12.73 8.22 14.67
N ILE A 91 -11.80 8.19 13.71
CA ILE A 91 -10.62 9.06 13.74
C ILE A 91 -11.02 10.54 13.73
N ASP A 92 -11.94 10.94 12.85
CA ASP A 92 -12.42 12.32 12.76
C ASP A 92 -13.12 12.76 14.05
N PHE A 93 -13.89 11.87 14.66
CA PHE A 93 -14.53 12.12 15.96
C PHE A 93 -13.50 12.41 17.05
N TRP A 94 -12.50 11.55 17.21
CA TRP A 94 -11.46 11.74 18.21
C TRP A 94 -10.60 12.97 17.92
N ALA A 95 -10.27 13.23 16.66
CA ALA A 95 -9.51 14.43 16.27
C ALA A 95 -10.26 15.72 16.62
N THR A 96 -11.58 15.75 16.38
CA THR A 96 -12.44 16.89 16.73
C THR A 96 -12.48 17.09 18.24
N ASN A 97 -12.67 16.00 19.01
CA ASN A 97 -12.75 16.09 20.47
C ASN A 97 -11.42 16.58 21.09
N ILE A 98 -10.29 16.09 20.60
CA ILE A 98 -8.96 16.55 21.04
C ILE A 98 -8.78 18.04 20.72
N LEU A 99 -9.18 18.48 19.53
CA LEU A 99 -9.07 19.89 19.14
C LEU A 99 -9.92 20.78 20.04
N ASP A 100 -11.16 20.38 20.33
CA ASP A 100 -12.05 21.11 21.22
C ASP A 100 -11.52 21.19 22.65
N GLU A 101 -10.95 20.10 23.17
CA GLU A 101 -10.32 20.09 24.48
C GLU A 101 -9.12 21.04 24.55
N GLN A 102 -8.23 21.00 23.54
CA GLN A 102 -7.09 21.90 23.44
C GLN A 102 -7.52 23.37 23.34
N ASN A 103 -8.56 23.67 22.56
CA ASN A 103 -9.12 25.02 22.45
C ASN A 103 -9.72 25.49 23.77
N GLY A 104 -10.46 24.61 24.46
CA GLY A 104 -11.02 24.89 25.77
C GLY A 104 -9.91 25.17 26.81
N GLU A 105 -8.83 24.40 26.77
CA GLU A 105 -7.68 24.60 27.64
C GLU A 105 -6.91 25.88 27.32
N ALA A 106 -6.67 26.16 26.04
CA ALA A 106 -6.03 27.40 25.59
C ALA A 106 -6.83 28.62 26.06
N ARG A 107 -8.16 28.59 25.94
CA ARG A 107 -9.05 29.64 26.42
C ARG A 107 -9.00 29.80 27.94
N ARG A 108 -8.96 28.71 28.71
CA ARG A 108 -8.79 28.77 30.18
C ARG A 108 -7.45 29.42 30.55
N ARG A 109 -6.37 29.06 29.86
CA ARG A 109 -5.04 29.68 30.05
C ARG A 109 -5.05 31.17 29.69
N GLU A 110 -5.67 31.55 28.59
CA GLU A 110 -5.78 32.96 28.18
C GLU A 110 -6.53 33.81 29.21
N ILE A 111 -7.67 33.32 29.72
CA ILE A 111 -8.43 34.02 30.76
C ILE A 111 -7.59 34.15 32.04
N GLN A 112 -6.89 33.09 32.44
CA GLN A 112 -6.01 33.12 33.61
C GLN A 112 -4.87 34.13 33.40
N CYS A 113 -4.20 34.12 32.25
CA CYS A 113 -3.16 35.10 31.91
C CYS A 113 -3.72 36.53 31.93
N THR A 114 -4.92 36.76 31.40
CA THR A 114 -5.58 38.08 31.42
C THR A 114 -5.91 38.52 32.84
N SER A 115 -6.30 37.60 33.72
CA SER A 115 -6.52 37.89 35.15
C SER A 115 -5.24 38.12 35.95
N LEU A 116 -4.11 37.57 35.48
CA LEU A 116 -2.77 37.73 36.06
C LEU A 116 -2.02 38.95 35.51
N LEU A 117 -2.48 39.55 34.40
CA LEU A 117 -2.04 40.88 34.00
C LEU A 117 -2.44 41.81 35.14
N PRO A 118 -1.48 42.32 35.94
CA PRO A 118 -1.81 43.26 36.98
C PRO A 118 -2.45 44.45 36.28
N VAL A 119 -3.52 44.98 36.85
CA VAL A 119 -4.03 46.31 36.51
C VAL A 119 -2.94 47.32 36.88
N THR A 120 -1.88 47.43 36.07
CA THR A 120 -0.86 48.47 36.15
C THR A 120 -1.43 49.71 35.49
N SER A 121 -2.51 50.22 36.08
CA SER A 121 -2.99 51.57 35.86
C SER A 121 -3.54 52.15 37.16
N VAL A 122 -2.90 51.80 38.27
CA VAL A 122 -2.92 52.65 39.46
C VAL A 122 -1.84 53.72 39.23
N PRO A 123 -2.18 55.02 39.14
CA PRO A 123 -1.15 56.05 39.17
C PRO A 123 -0.51 55.99 40.55
N VAL A 124 0.75 55.57 40.59
CA VAL A 124 1.58 55.67 41.80
C VAL A 124 1.65 57.15 42.18
N PRO A 125 1.28 57.55 43.40
CA PRO A 125 1.51 58.91 43.87
C PRO A 125 3.02 59.17 43.94
N ASP A 126 3.44 60.25 43.29
CA ASP A 126 4.81 60.71 43.12
C ASP A 126 5.41 61.25 44.43
N GLU A 127 5.56 60.42 45.46
CA GLU A 127 5.96 60.93 46.79
C GLU A 127 7.06 60.13 47.52
N VAL A 128 7.70 59.13 46.90
CA VAL A 128 8.87 58.46 47.53
C VAL A 128 9.97 58.11 46.53
N LEU A 129 10.42 59.07 45.72
CA LEU A 129 11.58 58.94 44.82
C LEU A 129 12.88 59.52 45.40
N ASP A 130 13.04 59.60 46.72
CA ASP A 130 14.25 60.18 47.33
C ASP A 130 15.31 59.15 47.78
N ALA A 131 15.13 57.85 47.49
CA ALA A 131 16.03 56.82 48.03
C ALA A 131 16.95 56.11 47.01
N LYS A 132 16.88 56.39 45.70
CA LYS A 132 17.78 55.80 44.69
C LYS A 132 18.11 56.74 43.54
N ARG A 133 18.74 57.88 43.86
CA ARG A 133 19.32 58.76 42.85
C ARG A 133 20.52 58.05 42.19
N SER A 134 20.29 57.52 40.98
CA SER A 134 21.31 56.89 40.15
C SER A 134 22.56 57.80 40.03
N PRO A 135 23.80 57.27 40.09
CA PRO A 135 25.03 58.04 39.92
C PRO A 135 25.03 58.92 38.65
N ILE A 136 24.32 58.46 37.62
CA ILE A 136 24.14 59.17 36.34
C ILE A 136 23.44 60.51 36.54
N ASN A 137 22.46 60.59 37.45
CA ASN A 137 21.72 61.82 37.72
C ASN A 137 22.58 62.86 38.49
N MET A 138 23.57 62.41 39.28
CA MET A 138 24.54 63.32 39.89
C MET A 138 25.50 63.92 38.84
N ILE A 139 25.95 63.11 37.87
CA ILE A 139 26.85 63.58 36.80
C ILE A 139 26.15 64.66 35.97
N LEU A 140 24.90 64.40 35.55
CA LEU A 140 24.12 65.35 34.74
C LEU A 140 23.89 66.69 35.46
N GLN A 141 23.60 66.65 36.77
CA GLN A 141 23.44 67.87 37.57
C GLN A 141 24.76 68.62 37.77
N SER A 142 25.86 67.88 37.92
CA SER A 142 27.19 68.47 38.07
C SER A 142 27.63 69.17 36.77
N GLU A 143 27.34 68.60 35.61
CA GLU A 143 27.58 69.24 34.31
C GLU A 143 26.74 70.51 34.12
N GLN A 144 25.45 70.49 34.50
CA GLN A 144 24.60 71.69 34.44
C GLN A 144 25.10 72.80 35.38
N ALA A 145 25.57 72.45 36.59
CA ALA A 145 26.17 73.41 37.51
C ALA A 145 27.49 73.98 36.99
N LEU A 146 28.32 73.15 36.34
CA LEU A 146 29.58 73.59 35.73
C LEU A 146 29.33 74.54 34.54
N ALA A 147 28.31 74.25 33.72
CA ALA A 147 27.90 75.13 32.62
C ALA A 147 27.44 76.51 33.12
N LEU A 148 26.68 76.55 34.22
CA LEU A 148 26.26 77.79 34.87
C LEU A 148 27.43 78.56 35.50
N TYR A 149 28.41 77.87 36.09
CA TYR A 149 29.61 78.50 36.64
C TYR A 149 30.48 79.13 35.54
N ASN A 150 30.69 78.42 34.44
CA ASN A 150 31.47 78.91 33.30
C ASN A 150 30.79 80.10 32.60
N PHE A 151 29.46 80.13 32.55
CA PHE A 151 28.70 81.28 32.06
C PHE A 151 28.93 82.54 32.92
N ARG A 152 29.10 82.37 34.24
CA ARG A 152 29.29 83.48 35.19
C ARG A 152 30.71 84.06 35.20
N ILE A 153 31.70 83.35 34.64
CA ILE A 153 33.10 83.82 34.55
C ILE A 153 33.39 84.48 33.18
N GLY A 154 32.45 84.38 32.23
CA GLY A 154 32.55 84.96 30.89
C GLY A 154 31.90 86.34 30.71
N GLU A 155 31.36 86.95 31.77
CA GLU A 155 30.97 88.37 31.85
C GLU A 155 32.05 89.18 32.58
#